data_AF-A0A2M7WEM6-F1
#
_entry.id   AF-A0A2M7WEM6-F1
#
_cell.length_a   1.000
_cell.length_b   1.000
_cell.length_c   1.000
_cell.angle_alpha   90.00
_cell.angle_beta   90.00
_cell.angle_gamma   90.00
#
_symmetry.space_group_name_H-M   'P 1'
#
loop_
_entity.id
_entity.type
_entity.pdbx_description
1 polymer ?
#
loop_
_entity_poly.entity_id
_entity_poly.type
_entity_poly.pdbx_seq_one_letter_code
_entity_poly.pdbx_strand_id
1 'polypeptide(L)' 'MIRQPENFPATVKEVRRQLALSQEELAHALGVSFATVNRWENGKTVPSKLAQRQFKKFCEEKKISQTGLYEMKGN' A
#
# COMPACT_ATOMS: atom_id res chain seq x y z
N MET A 1 8.67 5.96 -18.42
CA MET A 1 7.54 6.64 -17.77
C MET A 1 6.97 5.71 -16.70
N ILE A 2 7.21 6.01 -15.42
CA ILE A 2 6.70 5.21 -14.30
C ILE A 2 5.21 5.53 -14.17
N ARG A 3 4.34 4.54 -14.37
CA ARG A 3 2.89 4.69 -14.21
C ARG A 3 2.64 4.99 -12.73
N GLN A 4 2.36 6.24 -12.39
CA GLN A 4 1.79 6.58 -11.09
C GLN A 4 0.56 5.70 -10.88
N PRO A 5 0.37 5.06 -9.72
CA PRO A 5 -0.84 4.30 -9.52
C PRO A 5 -1.96 5.34 -9.36
N GLU A 6 -2.75 5.54 -10.41
CA GLU A 6 -3.86 6.50 -10.45
C GLU A 6 -5.00 6.15 -9.45
N ASN A 7 -4.75 5.24 -8.50
CA ASN A 7 -5.72 4.77 -7.54
C ASN A 7 -5.04 4.35 -6.21
N PHE A 8 -5.18 5.19 -5.17
CA PHE A 8 -4.70 4.88 -3.81
C PHE A 8 -5.21 3.52 -3.28
N PRO A 9 -6.52 3.19 -3.39
CA PRO A 9 -7.05 1.86 -3.09
C PRO A 9 -6.23 0.68 -3.66
N ALA A 10 -5.93 0.72 -4.95
CA ALA A 10 -5.18 -0.34 -5.62
C ALA A 10 -3.74 -0.42 -5.09
N THR A 11 -3.14 0.73 -4.80
CA THR A 11 -1.78 0.83 -4.24
C THR A 11 -1.70 0.19 -2.86
N VAL A 12 -2.64 0.51 -1.96
CA VAL A 12 -2.70 -0.05 -0.61
C VAL A 12 -2.78 -1.58 -0.68
N LYS A 13 -3.68 -2.09 -1.52
CA LYS A 13 -3.86 -3.54 -1.71
C LYS A 13 -2.61 -4.21 -2.30
N GLU A 14 -1.93 -3.55 -3.22
CA GLU A 14 -0.71 -4.08 -3.83
C GLU A 14 0.44 -4.18 -2.82
N VAL A 15 0.73 -3.09 -2.12
CA VAL A 15 1.77 -3.05 -1.08
C VAL A 15 1.51 -4.11 -0.02
N ARG A 16 0.25 -4.26 0.41
CA ARG A 16 -0.14 -5.31 1.36
C ARG A 16 0.21 -6.70 0.86
N ARG A 17 -0.13 -7.01 -0.39
CA ARG A 17 0.14 -8.32 -1.00
C ARG A 17 1.63 -8.59 -1.18
N GLN A 18 2.40 -7.59 -1.60
CA GLN A 18 3.86 -7.72 -1.73
C GLN A 18 4.54 -8.01 -0.40
N LEU A 19 4.01 -7.46 0.69
CA LEU A 19 4.50 -7.71 2.04
C LEU A 19 3.88 -8.95 2.71
N ALA A 20 3.01 -9.68 2.00
CA ALA A 20 2.26 -10.83 2.50
C ALA A 20 1.46 -10.54 3.80
N LEU A 21 0.95 -9.32 3.96
CA LEU A 21 0.22 -8.90 5.15
C LEU A 21 -1.30 -9.10 5.01
N SER A 22 -1.95 -9.36 6.14
CA SER A 22 -3.39 -9.17 6.30
C SER A 22 -3.74 -7.67 6.35
N GLN A 23 -5.03 -7.33 6.18
CA GLN A 23 -5.47 -5.94 6.33
C GLN A 23 -5.27 -5.43 7.77
N GLU A 24 -5.34 -6.32 8.76
CA GLU A 24 -5.13 -6.00 10.18
C GLU A 24 -3.66 -5.75 10.48
N GLU A 25 -2.76 -6.56 9.92
CA GLU A 25 -1.32 -6.38 10.07
C GLU A 25 -0.85 -5.08 9.41
N LEU A 26 -1.38 -4.76 8.22
CA LEU A 26 -1.11 -3.46 7.58
C LEU A 26 -1.65 -2.30 8.42
N ALA A 27 -2.85 -2.44 8.98
CA ALA A 27 -3.45 -1.42 9.83
C ALA A 27 -2.59 -1.16 11.08
N HIS A 28 -2.14 -2.24 11.74
CA HIS A 28 -1.24 -2.16 12.88
C HIS A 28 0.08 -1.48 12.50
N ALA A 29 0.68 -1.85 11.36
CA ALA A 29 1.93 -1.24 10.88
C ALA A 29 1.81 0.25 10.55
N LEU A 30 0.62 0.70 10.12
CA LEU A 30 0.33 2.10 9.80
C LEU A 30 -0.23 2.89 10.99
N GLY A 31 -0.48 2.25 12.13
CA GLY A 31 -1.07 2.88 13.31
C GLY A 31 -2.53 3.34 13.08
N VAL A 32 -3.29 2.62 12.26
CA VAL A 32 -4.70 2.89 11.95
C VAL A 32 -5.56 1.67 12.28
N SER A 33 -6.89 1.84 12.28
CA SER A 33 -7.80 0.70 12.47
C SER A 33 -7.92 -0.16 11.21
N PHE A 34 -8.22 -1.45 11.38
CA PHE A 34 -8.58 -2.36 10.28
C PHE A 34 -9.65 -1.75 9.36
N ALA A 35 -10.71 -1.16 9.94
CA ALA A 35 -11.79 -0.52 9.19
C ALA A 35 -11.30 0.62 8.28
N THR A 36 -10.20 1.29 8.66
CA THR A 36 -9.58 2.34 7.84
C THR A 36 -8.90 1.74 6.61
N VAL A 37 -8.08 0.69 6.77
CA VAL A 37 -7.46 -0.03 5.66
C VAL A 37 -8.53 -0.66 4.74
N ASN A 38 -9.54 -1.29 5.31
CA ASN A 38 -10.65 -1.88 4.55
C ASN A 38 -11.37 -0.84 3.68
N ARG A 39 -11.67 0.36 4.22
CA ARG A 39 -12.28 1.45 3.44
C ARG A 39 -11.35 1.99 2.36
N TRP A 40 -10.05 2.08 2.61
CA TRP A 40 -9.07 2.48 1.60
C TRP A 40 -9.01 1.48 0.46
N GLU A 41 -8.84 0.18 0.73
CA GLU A 41 -8.75 -0.84 -0.33
C GLU A 41 -10.02 -0.95 -1.18
N ASN A 42 -11.18 -0.64 -0.60
CA ASN A 42 -12.47 -0.66 -1.31
C ASN A 42 -12.88 0.71 -1.89
N GLY A 43 -12.01 1.73 -1.84
CA GLY A 43 -12.31 3.06 -2.37
C GLY A 43 -13.47 3.79 -1.67
N LYS A 44 -13.84 3.38 -0.46
CA LYS A 44 -14.97 3.94 0.30
C LYS A 44 -14.65 5.29 0.93
N THR A 45 -13.37 5.61 1.10
CA THR A 45 -12.93 6.89 1.67
C THR A 45 -11.64 7.34 1.03
N VAL A 46 -11.52 8.64 0.78
CA VAL A 46 -10.27 9.28 0.39
C VAL A 46 -9.39 9.46 1.65
N PRO A 47 -8.17 8.92 1.69
CA PRO A 47 -7.26 9.12 2.82
C PRO A 47 -6.90 10.60 3.00
N SER A 48 -6.74 11.05 4.25
CA SER A 48 -6.23 12.38 4.53
C SER A 48 -4.79 12.54 4.01
N LYS A 49 -4.33 13.79 3.82
CA LYS A 49 -2.93 14.08 3.45
C LYS A 49 -1.94 13.47 4.44
N LEU A 50 -2.28 13.43 5.73
CA LEU A 50 -1.45 12.81 6.76
C LEU A 50 -1.34 11.28 6.56
N ALA A 51 -2.48 10.61 6.33
CA ALA A 51 -2.52 9.19 6.07
C ALA A 51 -1.75 8.80 4.79
N GLN A 52 -1.87 9.61 3.73
CA GLN A 52 -1.08 9.42 2.50
C GLN A 52 0.42 9.52 2.77
N ARG A 53 0.86 10.50 3.59
CA ARG A 53 2.27 10.64 3.97
C ARG A 53 2.76 9.48 4.83
N GLN A 54 1.96 9.01 5.78
CA GLN A 54 2.29 7.84 6.60
C GLN A 54 2.44 6.59 5.75
N PHE A 55 1.51 6.35 4.83
CA PHE A 55 1.56 5.22 3.90
C PHE A 55 2.79 5.29 2.98
N LYS A 56 3.12 6.47 2.43
CA LYS A 56 4.32 6.67 1.62
C LYS A 56 5.59 6.37 2.41
N LYS A 57 5.70 6.89 3.63
CA LYS A 57 6.84 6.64 4.52
C LYS A 57 6.99 5.15 4.84
N PHE A 58 5.88 4.46 5.13
CA PHE A 58 5.87 3.01 5.35
C PHE A 58 6.40 2.24 4.13
N CYS A 59 5.99 2.63 2.91
CA CYS A 59 6.50 2.00 1.68
C CYS A 59 8.01 2.21 1.50
N GLU A 60 8.51 3.41 1.79
CA GLU A 60 9.94 3.75 1.74
C GLU A 60 10.75 2.90 2.74
N GLU A 61 10.27 2.78 3.98
CA GLU A 61 10.92 1.97 5.04
C GLU A 61 10.97 0.48 4.69
N LYS A 62 9.91 -0.04 4.08
CA LYS A 62 9.84 -1.44 3.63
C LYS A 62 10.61 -1.70 2.33
N LYS A 63 11.28 -0.67 1.77
CA LYS A 63 11.94 -0.71 0.46
C LYS A 63 11.02 -1.21 -0.65
N ILE A 64 9.72 -0.96 -0.50
CA ILE A 64 8.71 -1.21 -1.52
C ILE A 64 8.90 -0.10 -2.56
N SER A 65 9.91 -0.29 -3.40
CA SER A 65 10.01 0.39 -4.67
C SER A 65 8.89 -0.17 -5.55
N GLN A 66 8.25 0.65 -6.37
CA GLN A 66 7.17 0.25 -7.28
C GLN A 66 7.65 -0.74 -8.40
N THR A 67 8.71 -1.50 -8.15
CA THR A 67 9.53 -2.26 -9.09
C THR A 67 9.74 -3.66 -8.52
N GLY A 68 8.66 -4.44 -8.42
CA GLY A 68 8.69 -5.84 -7.98
C GLY A 68 8.20 -6.82 -9.05
N LEU A 69 8.27 -6.46 -10.34
CA LEU A 69 7.79 -7.30 -11.46
C LEU A 69 8.85 -7.63 -12.51
N TYR A 70 10.13 -7.27 -12.29
CA TYR A 70 11.20 -7.50 -13.26
C TYR A 70 12.18 -8.64 -12.92
N GLU A 71 12.10 -9.26 -11.73
CA GLU A 71 13.07 -10.32 -11.34
C GLU A 71 12.54 -11.76 -11.46
N MET A 72 11.28 -12.00 -11.86
CA MET A 72 10.70 -13.36 -11.92
C MET A 72 10.38 -13.86 -13.35
N LYS A 73 11.03 -13.31 -14.38
CA LYS A 73 11.05 -13.89 -15.75
C LYS A 73 12.48 -13.98 -16.27
N GLY A 74 13.27 -14.84 -15.65
CA GLY A 74 14.66 -15.09 -16.01
C GLY A 74 15.12 -16.47 -15.55
N ASN A 75 14.43 -17.52 -16.00
CA ASN A 75 15.01 -18.82 -16.36
C ASN A 75 13.96 -19.63 -17.14
#